data_AF-A0A7J3KK16-F1
#
_entry.id   AF-A0A7J3KK16-F1
#
_cell.length_a   1.000
_cell.length_b   1.000
_cell.length_c   1.000
_cell.angle_alpha   90.00
_cell.angle_beta   90.00
_cell.angle_gamma   90.00
#
_symmetry.space_group_name_H-M   'P 1'
#
loop_
_entity.id
_entity.type
_entity.pdbx_description
1 polymer ?
#
loop_
_entity_poly.entity_id
_entity_poly.type
_entity_poly.pdbx_seq_one_letter_code
_entity_poly.pdbx_strand_id
1 'polypeptide(L)'
;MPNLRSDGFKLSLKYASHGLKGMLIKAGDVLSNMEISRLFNVCTRRGIRYSGNLKSGIRHVVLTTVLNKTPEESLENPYNDRFEGEILLYTGEGRVGNQQMHRGNLVLKMQMEKGFPIFVFEKKSPGRYMFLGGFKVESMQTERQPDIEGKERTVFIFKLRKISDSALLPLETPTSLSKL
;
A
#
# COMPACT_ATOMS: atom_id res chain seq x y z
N MET A 1 38.24 -6.95 5.98
CA MET A 1 36.85 -7.46 6.02
C MET A 1 35.97 -6.45 6.75
N PRO A 2 35.34 -5.47 6.10
CA PRO A 2 34.48 -4.52 6.79
C PRO A 2 33.04 -5.06 6.83
N ASN A 3 32.52 -5.23 8.04
CA ASN A 3 31.20 -5.76 8.34
C ASN A 3 30.17 -4.63 8.44
N LEU A 4 29.09 -4.76 7.67
CA LEU A 4 27.73 -4.21 7.82
C LEU A 4 27.56 -2.80 8.42
N ARG A 5 27.24 -1.84 7.53
CA ARG A 5 26.64 -0.55 7.90
C ARG A 5 25.26 -0.77 8.52
N SER A 6 25.14 -0.37 9.78
CA SER A 6 23.88 -0.14 10.47
C SER A 6 23.28 1.22 10.06
N ASP A 7 22.53 1.25 8.97
CA ASP A 7 21.74 2.44 8.61
C ASP A 7 20.25 2.09 8.64
N GLY A 8 19.48 2.75 9.54
CA GLY A 8 18.14 3.19 9.17
C GLY A 8 16.92 2.89 10.07
N PHE A 9 16.99 2.09 11.13
CA PHE A 9 15.81 1.84 11.98
C PHE A 9 15.71 2.83 13.16
N LYS A 10 15.30 4.09 12.89
CA LYS A 10 14.81 5.02 13.94
C LYS A 10 13.28 5.06 13.93
N LEU A 11 12.64 3.93 14.23
CA LEU A 11 11.21 3.86 14.58
C LEU A 11 11.11 3.59 16.08
N SER A 12 10.35 4.41 16.81
CA SER A 12 10.23 4.24 18.26
C SER A 12 9.39 2.99 18.57
N LEU A 13 10.02 1.92 19.10
CA LEU A 13 9.30 0.85 19.78
C LEU A 13 8.59 1.47 20.99
N LYS A 14 7.26 1.52 20.99
CA LYS A 14 6.48 1.97 22.15
C LYS A 14 5.80 0.76 22.78
N TYR A 15 6.15 0.48 24.04
CA TYR A 15 5.48 -0.51 24.89
C TYR A 15 4.65 0.21 25.95
N ALA A 16 3.49 -0.36 26.31
CA ALA A 16 3.01 -0.37 27.69
C ALA A 16 1.89 -1.40 27.90
N SER A 17 2.10 -2.27 28.91
CA SER A 17 1.14 -2.92 29.82
C SER A 17 0.52 -4.30 29.56
N HIS A 18 0.45 -4.87 28.35
CA HIS A 18 -0.33 -6.12 28.16
C HIS A 18 0.33 -7.22 27.28
N GLY A 19 1.67 -7.33 27.27
CA GLY A 19 2.35 -8.49 26.69
C GLY A 19 2.40 -8.59 25.14
N LEU A 20 1.77 -7.67 24.41
CA LEU A 20 1.91 -7.56 22.96
C LEU A 20 3.00 -6.54 22.59
N LYS A 21 4.10 -7.03 22.00
CA LYS A 21 5.11 -6.20 21.35
C LYS A 21 4.58 -5.78 19.98
N GLY A 22 4.33 -4.49 19.78
CA GLY A 22 3.80 -3.93 18.54
C GLY A 22 4.68 -2.80 18.00
N MET A 23 4.66 -2.61 16.69
CA MET A 23 5.27 -1.48 16.01
C MET A 23 4.20 -0.44 15.71
N LEU A 24 4.33 0.75 16.30
CA LEU A 24 3.49 1.90 15.97
C LEU A 24 4.11 2.64 14.79
N ILE A 25 3.37 2.76 13.70
CA ILE A 25 3.69 3.65 12.57
C ILE A 25 2.73 4.83 12.57
N LYS A 26 3.23 6.01 12.22
CA LYS A 26 2.49 7.27 12.11
C LYS A 26 2.68 7.91 10.75
N ALA A 27 1.69 8.67 10.30
CA ALA A 27 1.77 9.42 9.06
C ALA A 27 3.05 10.28 9.06
N GLY A 28 3.78 10.24 7.95
CA GLY A 28 5.10 10.86 7.83
C GLY A 28 6.28 9.91 8.11
N ASP A 29 6.08 8.78 8.79
CA ASP A 29 7.13 7.77 8.95
C ASP A 29 7.54 7.22 7.59
N VAL A 30 8.85 7.10 7.36
CA VAL A 30 9.37 6.59 6.09
C VAL A 30 9.98 5.22 6.27
N LEU A 31 9.49 4.25 5.50
CA LEU A 31 9.89 2.86 5.53
C LEU A 31 10.49 2.46 4.17
N SER A 32 11.36 1.46 4.21
CA SER A 32 11.84 0.77 3.02
C SER A 32 10.79 -0.21 2.48
N ASN A 33 10.93 -0.58 1.21
CA ASN A 33 10.08 -1.60 0.59
C ASN A 33 10.09 -2.94 1.35
N MET A 34 11.26 -3.31 1.90
CA MET A 34 11.45 -4.54 2.66
C MET A 34 10.81 -4.48 4.04
N GLU A 35 10.86 -3.31 4.70
CA GLU A 35 10.16 -3.08 5.96
C GLU A 35 8.65 -3.23 5.78
N ILE A 36 8.08 -2.57 4.76
CA ILE A 36 6.65 -2.70 4.43
C ILE A 36 6.30 -4.17 4.17
N SER A 37 7.08 -4.87 3.35
CA SER A 37 6.83 -6.27 3.04
C SER A 37 6.82 -7.14 4.30
N ARG A 38 7.81 -6.97 5.19
CA ARG A 38 7.92 -7.73 6.45
C ARG A 38 6.77 -7.43 7.41
N LEU A 39 6.41 -6.15 7.58
CA LEU A 39 5.41 -5.72 8.55
C LEU A 39 3.99 -6.16 8.18
N PHE A 40 3.65 -6.12 6.89
CA PHE A 40 2.30 -6.45 6.43
C PHE A 40 2.20 -7.86 5.83
N ASN A 41 3.32 -8.59 5.74
CA ASN A 41 3.45 -9.87 5.05
C ASN A 41 2.94 -9.81 3.61
N VAL A 42 3.31 -8.75 2.89
CA VAL A 42 2.88 -8.49 1.51
C VAL A 42 4.05 -8.57 0.54
N CYS A 43 3.77 -8.76 -0.75
CA CYS A 43 4.82 -8.75 -1.77
C CYS A 43 5.50 -7.36 -1.89
N THR A 44 6.68 -7.32 -2.50
CA THR A 44 7.48 -6.10 -2.70
C THR A 44 7.22 -5.40 -4.03
N ARG A 45 6.33 -5.96 -4.86
CA ARG A 45 6.04 -5.49 -6.22
C ARG A 45 4.59 -5.02 -6.30
N ARG A 46 4.28 -4.21 -7.31
CA ARG A 46 2.93 -3.67 -7.62
C ARG A 46 2.46 -2.58 -6.64
N GLY A 47 1.45 -1.83 -7.10
CA GLY A 47 0.81 -0.77 -6.33
C GLY A 47 -0.14 -1.30 -5.26
N ILE A 48 -0.99 -2.26 -5.61
CA ILE A 48 -1.92 -2.92 -4.70
C ILE A 48 -1.29 -4.23 -4.20
N ARG A 49 -1.06 -4.31 -2.89
CA ARG A 49 -0.40 -5.44 -2.24
C ARG A 49 -1.28 -5.93 -1.10
N TYR A 50 -1.41 -7.23 -0.95
CA TYR A 50 -2.23 -7.78 0.12
C TYR A 50 -1.71 -9.13 0.58
N SER A 51 -2.09 -9.51 1.80
CA SER A 51 -1.78 -10.79 2.41
C SER A 51 -3.06 -11.54 2.77
N GLY A 52 -2.98 -12.87 2.83
CA GLY A 52 -4.14 -13.74 2.94
C GLY A 52 -4.67 -14.14 1.56
N ASN A 53 -5.96 -14.47 1.49
CA ASN A 53 -6.59 -15.04 0.31
C ASN A 53 -7.98 -14.42 0.10
N LEU A 54 -8.38 -14.23 -1.17
CA LEU A 54 -9.67 -13.66 -1.53
C LEU A 54 -10.86 -14.48 -1.00
N LYS A 55 -10.70 -15.81 -0.89
CA LYS A 55 -11.73 -16.74 -0.39
C LYS A 55 -11.72 -16.85 1.13
N SER A 56 -10.56 -17.10 1.74
CA SER A 56 -10.46 -17.39 3.18
C SER A 56 -10.21 -16.17 4.07
N GLY A 57 -9.93 -15.00 3.49
CA GLY A 57 -9.80 -13.74 4.23
C GLY A 57 -8.56 -12.94 3.87
N ILE A 58 -8.73 -11.63 3.76
CA ILE A 58 -7.65 -10.66 3.57
C ILE A 58 -7.19 -10.19 4.95
N ARG A 59 -5.88 -10.21 5.20
CA ARG A 59 -5.29 -9.80 6.50
C ARG A 59 -4.80 -8.36 6.47
N HIS A 60 -3.95 -8.04 5.49
CA HIS A 60 -3.43 -6.69 5.28
C HIS A 60 -3.60 -6.27 3.83
N VAL A 61 -3.86 -4.98 3.62
CA VAL A 61 -3.82 -4.35 2.29
C VAL A 61 -2.95 -3.12 2.37
N VAL A 62 -1.96 -3.06 1.49
CA VAL A 62 -1.04 -1.94 1.34
C VAL A 62 -1.20 -1.38 -0.07
N LEU A 63 -1.38 -0.07 -0.16
CA LEU A 63 -1.29 0.68 -1.40
C LEU A 63 0.01 1.48 -1.43
N THR A 64 0.73 1.41 -2.54
CA THR A 64 1.80 2.36 -2.85
C THR A 64 1.35 3.26 -3.98
N THR A 65 1.49 4.57 -3.80
CA THR A 65 1.13 5.60 -4.77
C THR A 65 2.31 6.51 -5.11
N VAL A 66 2.24 7.20 -6.25
CA VAL A 66 3.17 8.25 -6.68
C VAL A 66 2.33 9.47 -7.09
N LEU A 67 2.29 10.49 -6.24
CA LEU A 67 1.38 11.64 -6.39
C LEU A 67 1.97 12.74 -7.29
N ASN A 68 3.27 12.99 -7.17
CA ASN A 68 3.97 14.02 -7.94
C ASN A 68 4.98 13.33 -8.86
N LYS A 69 4.54 12.99 -10.08
CA LYS A 69 5.39 12.36 -11.09
C LYS A 69 6.09 13.40 -11.95
N THR A 70 7.33 13.15 -12.32
CA THR A 70 7.95 13.87 -13.45
C THR A 70 7.30 13.41 -14.77
N PRO A 71 7.51 14.14 -15.89
CA PRO A 71 7.09 13.68 -17.21
C PRO A 71 7.63 12.27 -17.54
N GLU A 72 8.88 11.98 -17.20
CA GLU A 72 9.52 10.68 -17.43
C GLU A 72 8.86 9.57 -16.59
N GLU A 73 8.59 9.82 -15.31
CA GLU A 73 7.88 8.86 -14.45
C GLU A 73 6.45 8.60 -14.92
N SER A 74 5.82 9.58 -15.56
CA SER A 74 4.47 9.43 -16.13
C SER A 74 4.45 8.50 -17.35
N LEU A 75 5.56 8.44 -18.11
CA LEU A 75 5.74 7.47 -19.19
C LEU A 75 5.89 6.04 -18.67
N GLU A 76 6.43 5.85 -17.46
CA GLU A 76 6.58 4.54 -16.83
C GLU A 76 5.34 4.13 -16.02
N ASN A 77 4.65 5.11 -15.43
CA ASN A 77 3.51 4.89 -14.55
C ASN A 77 2.28 5.66 -15.07
N PRO A 78 1.39 4.97 -15.81
CA PRO A 78 0.23 5.59 -16.46
C PRO A 78 -0.92 5.88 -15.48
N TYR A 79 -0.75 5.58 -14.19
CA TYR A 79 -1.79 5.77 -13.18
C TYR A 79 -1.84 7.22 -12.71
N ASN A 80 -2.99 7.86 -12.83
CA ASN A 80 -3.19 9.25 -12.42
C ASN A 80 -3.73 9.38 -10.99
N ASP A 81 -2.99 8.84 -10.02
CA ASP A 81 -3.32 8.96 -8.60
C ASP A 81 -3.17 10.41 -8.12
N ARG A 82 -4.14 10.90 -7.36
CA ARG A 82 -4.16 12.30 -6.87
C ARG A 82 -5.03 12.47 -5.63
N PHE A 83 -4.76 13.52 -4.87
CA PHE A 83 -5.67 13.98 -3.82
C PHE A 83 -6.64 15.02 -4.35
N GLU A 84 -7.91 14.91 -3.94
CA GLU A 84 -8.95 15.93 -4.07
C GLU A 84 -9.47 16.22 -2.66
N GLY A 85 -8.89 17.23 -2.00
CA GLY A 85 -9.06 17.45 -0.57
C GLY A 85 -8.55 16.24 0.23
N GLU A 86 -9.41 15.68 1.08
CA GLU A 86 -9.12 14.52 1.94
C GLU A 86 -9.31 13.15 1.25
N ILE A 87 -9.66 13.15 -0.04
CA ILE A 87 -9.92 11.94 -0.82
C ILE A 87 -8.73 11.65 -1.71
N LEU A 88 -8.12 10.48 -1.54
CA LEU A 88 -7.18 9.93 -2.51
C LEU A 88 -7.96 9.24 -3.62
N LEU A 89 -7.88 9.76 -4.83
CA LEU A 89 -8.30 9.05 -6.03
C LEU A 89 -7.16 8.13 -6.46
N TYR A 90 -7.39 6.83 -6.30
CA TYR A 90 -6.41 5.79 -6.63
C TYR A 90 -6.84 5.02 -7.86
N THR A 91 -5.96 4.93 -8.84
CA THR A 91 -6.22 4.19 -10.08
C THR A 91 -6.01 2.69 -9.85
N GLY A 92 -6.96 1.88 -10.29
CA GLY A 92 -6.87 0.42 -10.21
C GLY A 92 -5.65 -0.15 -10.94
N GLU A 93 -5.35 -1.42 -10.69
CA GLU A 93 -4.23 -2.10 -11.34
C GLU A 93 -4.56 -2.61 -12.75
N GLY A 94 -3.50 -2.68 -13.57
CA GLY A 94 -3.51 -3.05 -15.00
C GLY A 94 -2.89 -1.91 -15.80
N ARG A 95 -1.88 -2.16 -16.63
CA ARG A 95 -1.13 -1.09 -17.34
C ARG A 95 -1.45 -0.97 -18.84
N VAL A 96 -2.08 -1.99 -19.41
CA VAL A 96 -2.39 -2.10 -20.84
C VAL A 96 -3.85 -2.53 -20.96
N GLY A 97 -4.60 -1.86 -21.84
CA GLY A 97 -6.01 -2.14 -22.08
C GLY A 97 -6.94 -1.91 -20.88
N ASN A 98 -8.22 -2.20 -21.08
CA ASN A 98 -9.26 -2.02 -20.06
C ASN A 98 -8.93 -2.83 -18.80
N GLN A 99 -9.06 -2.19 -17.64
CA GLN A 99 -8.83 -2.85 -16.36
C GLN A 99 -9.87 -3.93 -16.10
N GLN A 100 -9.44 -4.99 -15.40
CA GLN A 100 -10.29 -6.12 -15.04
C GLN A 100 -10.50 -6.16 -13.53
N MET A 101 -11.69 -6.57 -13.12
CA MET A 101 -12.08 -6.68 -11.70
C MET A 101 -11.55 -7.98 -11.07
N HIS A 102 -10.23 -8.11 -10.99
CA HIS A 102 -9.55 -9.27 -10.43
C HIS A 102 -8.42 -8.85 -9.48
N ARG A 103 -7.90 -9.79 -8.68
CA ARG A 103 -6.72 -9.59 -7.83
C ARG A 103 -6.82 -8.30 -6.99
N GLY A 104 -5.92 -7.33 -7.16
CA GLY A 104 -5.89 -6.12 -6.36
C GLY A 104 -7.14 -5.26 -6.49
N ASN A 105 -7.69 -5.13 -7.70
CA ASN A 105 -8.94 -4.40 -7.92
C ASN A 105 -10.10 -5.05 -7.16
N LEU A 106 -10.16 -6.38 -7.18
CA LEU A 106 -11.17 -7.13 -6.44
C LEU A 106 -11.00 -6.98 -4.92
N VAL A 107 -9.76 -6.93 -4.40
CA VAL A 107 -9.51 -6.65 -2.98
C VAL A 107 -10.06 -5.29 -2.56
N LEU A 108 -9.81 -4.24 -3.36
CA LEU A 108 -10.34 -2.90 -3.06
C LEU A 108 -11.86 -2.85 -3.16
N LYS A 109 -12.46 -3.54 -4.14
CA LYS A 109 -13.92 -3.66 -4.23
C LYS A 109 -14.51 -4.38 -3.02
N MET A 110 -13.90 -5.49 -2.59
CA MET A 110 -14.31 -6.24 -1.40
C MET A 110 -14.18 -5.43 -0.11
N GLN A 111 -13.23 -4.48 -0.03
CA GLN A 111 -13.06 -3.64 1.15
C GLN A 111 -14.30 -2.81 1.45
N MET A 112 -15.02 -2.35 0.41
CA MET A 112 -16.28 -1.60 0.54
C MET A 112 -17.35 -2.39 1.31
N GLU A 113 -17.31 -3.72 1.25
CA GLU A 113 -18.30 -4.61 1.88
C GLU A 113 -17.79 -5.19 3.21
N LYS A 114 -16.50 -5.55 3.29
CA LYS A 114 -15.92 -6.29 4.43
C LYS A 114 -15.27 -5.41 5.49
N GLY A 115 -14.94 -4.15 5.18
CA GLY A 115 -14.52 -3.17 6.19
C GLY A 115 -13.17 -3.41 6.87
N PHE A 116 -12.13 -3.80 6.12
CA PHE A 116 -10.75 -3.82 6.64
C PHE A 116 -9.98 -2.53 6.27
N PRO A 117 -8.98 -2.10 7.08
CA PRO A 117 -8.19 -0.92 6.75
C PRO A 117 -7.25 -1.16 5.57
N ILE A 118 -7.00 -0.10 4.80
CA ILE A 118 -6.01 -0.04 3.73
C ILE A 118 -4.87 0.88 4.18
N PHE A 119 -3.64 0.39 4.20
CA PHE A 119 -2.47 1.17 4.60
C PHE A 119 -1.82 1.81 3.37
N VAL A 120 -1.82 3.13 3.30
CA VAL A 120 -1.36 3.85 2.10
C VAL A 120 0.03 4.43 2.33
N PHE A 121 0.90 4.24 1.35
CA PHE A 121 2.26 4.77 1.33
C PHE A 121 2.54 5.55 0.04
N GLU A 122 3.13 6.73 0.16
CA GLU A 122 3.65 7.50 -0.98
C GLU A 122 5.12 7.14 -1.22
N LYS A 123 5.48 6.76 -2.45
CA LYS A 123 6.88 6.61 -2.83
C LYS A 123 7.52 7.99 -2.93
N LYS A 124 8.50 8.30 -2.08
CA LYS A 124 9.23 9.59 -2.10
C LYS A 124 10.53 9.53 -2.90
N SER A 125 11.15 8.36 -2.95
CA SER A 125 12.36 8.11 -3.73
C SER A 125 12.55 6.60 -3.94
N PRO A 126 13.52 6.13 -4.76
CA PRO A 126 13.75 4.70 -4.95
C PRO A 126 13.89 3.95 -3.63
N GLY A 127 12.98 2.99 -3.40
CA GLY A 127 12.97 2.15 -2.20
C GLY A 127 12.43 2.81 -0.92
N ARG A 128 12.09 4.10 -0.92
CA ARG A 128 11.61 4.85 0.27
C ARG A 128 10.15 5.26 0.14
N TYR A 129 9.37 4.92 1.16
CA TYR A 129 7.92 5.02 1.15
C TYR A 129 7.43 5.68 2.45
N MET A 130 6.80 6.84 2.33
CA MET A 130 6.22 7.58 3.45
C MET A 130 4.82 7.06 3.74
N PHE A 131 4.56 6.66 4.98
CA PHE A 131 3.22 6.25 5.42
C PHE A 131 2.30 7.46 5.42
N LEU A 132 1.15 7.35 4.73
CA LEU A 132 0.14 8.40 4.69
C LEU A 132 -0.94 8.20 5.76
N GLY A 133 -1.23 6.94 6.14
CA GLY A 133 -2.26 6.61 7.11
C GLY A 133 -3.05 5.34 6.74
N GLY A 134 -4.04 5.04 7.57
CA GLY A 134 -5.09 4.06 7.27
C GLY A 134 -6.23 4.72 6.49
N PHE A 135 -6.75 4.02 5.49
CA PHE A 135 -7.80 4.47 4.57
C PHE A 135 -8.90 3.41 4.42
N LYS A 136 -10.05 3.85 3.91
CA LYS A 136 -11.14 2.99 3.42
C LYS A 136 -11.59 3.46 2.04
N VAL A 137 -12.12 2.55 1.23
CA VAL A 137 -12.80 2.89 -0.03
C VAL A 137 -14.18 3.42 0.29
N GLU A 138 -14.45 4.66 -0.12
CA GLU A 138 -15.77 5.31 -0.01
C GLU A 138 -16.65 4.98 -1.21
N SER A 139 -16.06 4.98 -2.41
CA SER A 139 -16.76 4.67 -3.66
C SER A 139 -15.79 4.22 -4.74
N MET A 140 -16.34 3.66 -5.82
CA MET A 140 -15.59 3.29 -7.01
C MET A 140 -16.36 3.76 -8.24
N GLN A 141 -15.65 4.37 -9.18
CA GLN A 141 -16.17 4.76 -10.50
C GLN A 141 -15.22 4.28 -11.60
N THR A 142 -15.58 4.52 -12.85
CA THR A 142 -14.70 4.27 -14.00
C THR A 142 -14.35 5.57 -14.71
N GLU A 143 -13.13 5.66 -15.23
CA GLU A 143 -12.66 6.78 -16.06
C GLU A 143 -12.01 6.27 -17.34
N ARG A 144 -11.83 7.17 -18.31
CA ARG A 144 -11.03 6.95 -19.52
C ARG A 144 -9.66 7.60 -19.31
N GLN A 145 -8.59 6.82 -19.45
CA GLN A 145 -7.21 7.27 -19.29
C GLN A 145 -6.33 6.54 -20.32
N PRO A 146 -5.19 7.12 -20.73
CA PRO A 146 -4.23 6.41 -21.56
C PRO A 146 -3.62 5.23 -20.79
N ASP A 147 -3.32 4.17 -21.51
CA ASP A 147 -2.48 3.09 -21.03
C ASP A 147 -0.99 3.38 -21.28
N ILE A 148 -0.10 2.44 -20.95
CA ILE A 148 1.35 2.62 -21.14
C ILE A 148 1.76 2.77 -22.61
N GLU A 149 0.92 2.37 -23.56
CA GLU A 149 1.14 2.51 -25.01
C GLU A 149 0.47 3.78 -25.57
N GLY A 150 -0.10 4.62 -24.70
CA GLY A 150 -0.84 5.81 -25.09
C GLY A 150 -2.25 5.53 -25.62
N LYS A 151 -2.75 4.29 -25.50
CA LYS A 151 -4.09 3.93 -25.97
C LYS A 151 -5.12 4.17 -24.88
N GLU A 152 -6.22 4.81 -25.26
CA GLU A 152 -7.34 5.07 -24.37
C GLU A 152 -7.98 3.78 -23.83
N ARG A 153 -8.13 3.68 -22.51
CA ARG A 153 -8.69 2.52 -21.82
C ARG A 153 -9.59 2.90 -20.65
N THR A 154 -10.46 1.97 -20.27
CA THR A 154 -11.28 2.10 -19.08
C THR A 154 -10.49 1.67 -17.85
N VAL A 155 -10.42 2.55 -16.84
CA VAL A 155 -9.78 2.28 -15.55
C VAL A 155 -10.81 2.35 -14.41
N PHE A 156 -10.54 1.65 -13.32
CA PHE A 156 -11.25 1.85 -12.05
C PHE A 156 -10.59 2.97 -11.26
N ILE A 157 -11.41 3.83 -10.66
CA ILE A 157 -10.98 4.87 -9.73
C ILE A 157 -11.62 4.59 -8.39
N PHE A 158 -10.78 4.30 -7.40
CA PHE A 158 -11.19 4.08 -6.02
C PHE A 158 -11.02 5.37 -5.24
N LYS A 159 -12.12 5.93 -4.71
CA LYS A 159 -12.09 7.10 -3.83
C LYS A 159 -11.80 6.63 -2.41
N LEU A 160 -10.61 6.90 -1.91
CA LEU A 160 -10.16 6.47 -0.59
C LEU A 160 -10.20 7.63 0.39
N ARG A 161 -10.90 7.44 1.50
CA ARG A 161 -10.95 8.40 2.61
C ARG A 161 -10.05 7.94 3.74
N LYS A 162 -9.27 8.86 4.30
CA LYS A 162 -8.44 8.60 5.47
C LYS A 162 -9.29 8.31 6.70
N ILE A 163 -8.88 7.33 7.51
CA ILE A 163 -9.55 6.93 8.75
C ILE A 163 -8.62 6.93 9.96
N SER A 164 -7.30 6.93 9.76
CA SER A 164 -6.33 7.04 10.86
C SER A 164 -4.98 7.61 10.40
N ASP A 165 -4.31 8.35 11.28
CA ASP A 165 -2.93 8.81 11.11
C ASP A 165 -1.89 7.82 11.64
N SER A 166 -2.32 6.72 12.25
CA SER A 166 -1.41 5.74 12.81
C SER A 166 -1.96 4.32 12.73
N ALA A 167 -1.05 3.35 12.78
CA ALA A 167 -1.37 1.94 12.89
C ALA A 167 -0.44 1.27 13.91
N LEU A 168 -1.01 0.47 14.80
CA LEU A 168 -0.26 -0.42 15.67
C LEU A 168 -0.28 -1.81 15.05
N LEU A 169 0.87 -2.26 14.53
CA LEU A 169 1.01 -3.58 13.95
C LEU A 169 1.65 -4.52 14.97
N PRO A 170 1.13 -5.73 15.17
CA PRO A 170 1.82 -6.72 15.99
C PRO A 170 3.18 -7.01 15.35
N LEU A 171 4.25 -6.96 16.14
CA LEU A 171 5.51 -7.55 15.69
C LEU A 171 5.30 -9.06 15.81
N GLU A 172 5.05 -9.74 14.69
CA GLU A 172 5.21 -11.19 14.67
C GLU A 172 6.64 -11.46 15.15
N THR A 173 6.78 -12.05 16.34
CA THR A 173 8.02 -12.70 16.71
C THR A 173 8.32 -13.68 15.57
N PRO A 174 9.55 -13.77 15.05
CA PRO A 174 9.89 -14.86 14.13
C PRO A 174 9.51 -16.15 14.85
N THR A 175 8.37 -16.72 14.48
CA THR A 175 8.00 -18.06 14.92
C THR A 175 9.15 -18.89 14.45
N SER A 176 9.84 -19.51 15.41
CA SER A 176 10.94 -20.44 15.19
C SER A 176 10.72 -21.13 13.86
N LEU A 177 11.67 -21.00 12.94
CA LEU A 177 11.86 -22.00 11.90
C LEU A 177 12.20 -23.30 12.65
N SER A 178 11.19 -23.90 13.26
CA SER A 178 11.23 -25.24 13.82
C SER A 178 11.17 -26.15 12.62
N LYS A 179 12.37 -26.61 12.23
CA LYS A 179 12.69 -27.94 11.73
C LYS A 179 11.61 -28.55 10.84
N LEU A 180 11.92 -28.66 9.54
CA LEU A 180 12.04 -29.93 8.82
C LEU A 180 12.85 -29.68 7.54
#